data_AF-A0A9E2GIM1-F1
#
_entry.id   AF-A0A9E2GIM1-F1
#
_cell.length_a   1.000
_cell.length_b   1.000
_cell.length_c   1.000
_cell.angle_alpha   90.00
_cell.angle_beta   90.00
_cell.angle_gamma   90.00
#
_symmetry.space_group_name_H-M   'P 1'
#
loop_
_entity.id
_entity.type
_entity.pdbx_description
1 polymer ?
#
loop_
_entity_poly.entity_id
_entity_poly.type
_entity_poly.pdbx_seq_one_letter_code
_entity_poly.pdbx_strand_id
1 'polypeptide(L)'
;MPSVCLYFQVHQPCRLRRYSFFDVGHVHDYEDEAENHRILDRVAQKCYLPANALLLKLIEEQQGKFRVAFSLSGVVLDQIERRRPDVLESFRRLAATGCVEFLDETDSHSLAFLFSPREFRAQVLLHRKRIRTLFGQDGRTFRHTELIYSNDLAKAVDKLGYAVILAEGTEKILGRRSPNQVYRPAGCGKLKLLLRNYLLSDDVAFRFSDRNWAEYPLTAAKYAHWLHRIGGEEAVVNLFMDYETFGEHQWRETGIFEFLSALPGEILRHPDFFFQTPAEVAASHDPAGEIDCPGFISWADVERDMTAWLGNAMQQDAARSLYGLESAVRRRKDEGIFKTWRMLQTSDHFYYMCTKWFSDGDVHRYFNPFESPYEAYINYMNILDDLSQSLKQKKE
;
A
#
# COMPACT_ATOMS: atom_id res chain seq x y z
N MET A 1 -6.06 3.85 -26.80
CA MET A 1 -5.61 5.24 -26.57
C MET A 1 -4.74 5.27 -25.31
N PRO A 2 -3.72 6.12 -25.20
CA PRO A 2 -2.87 6.17 -24.00
C PRO A 2 -3.63 6.49 -22.72
N SER A 3 -3.41 5.70 -21.69
CA SER A 3 -4.07 5.84 -20.39
C SER A 3 -3.08 6.13 -19.28
N VAL A 4 -3.41 7.07 -18.41
CA VAL A 4 -2.71 7.33 -17.15
C VAL A 4 -3.52 6.72 -16.03
N CYS A 5 -2.93 5.76 -15.32
CA CYS A 5 -3.54 5.10 -14.18
C CYS A 5 -2.89 5.62 -12.90
N LEU A 6 -3.59 6.51 -12.19
CA LEU A 6 -3.12 7.12 -10.96
C LEU A 6 -3.69 6.37 -9.74
N TYR A 7 -2.82 5.73 -8.99
CA TYR A 7 -3.19 4.94 -7.81
C TYR A 7 -2.38 5.38 -6.57
N PHE A 8 -3.07 5.46 -5.44
CA PHE A 8 -2.51 5.84 -4.15
C PHE A 8 -2.68 4.74 -3.09
N GLN A 9 -1.59 4.40 -2.41
CA GLN A 9 -1.65 3.60 -1.18
C GLN A 9 -1.95 4.52 0.00
N VAL A 10 -2.94 4.20 0.81
CA VAL A 10 -3.21 4.86 2.09
C VAL A 10 -2.95 3.84 3.19
N HIS A 11 -1.84 4.02 3.90
CA HIS A 11 -1.45 3.12 4.97
C HIS A 11 -0.89 3.89 6.16
N GLN A 12 -1.41 3.58 7.35
CA GLN A 12 -0.76 3.94 8.61
C GLN A 12 -0.79 2.75 9.56
N PRO A 13 0.37 2.25 10.02
CA PRO A 13 0.41 1.17 11.00
C PRO A 13 0.00 1.67 12.38
N CYS A 14 -0.53 0.77 13.21
CA CYS A 14 -0.61 1.01 14.66
C CYS A 14 0.79 0.81 15.25
N ARG A 15 1.39 1.87 15.79
CA ARG A 15 2.65 1.81 16.53
C ARG A 15 2.42 1.03 17.80
N LEU A 16 3.40 0.20 18.13
CA LEU A 16 3.42 -0.54 19.40
C LEU A 16 3.99 0.37 20.48
N ARG A 17 3.43 0.28 21.68
CA ARG A 17 4.05 0.91 22.85
C ARG A 17 5.40 0.28 23.14
N ARG A 18 6.21 1.00 23.91
CA ARG A 18 7.40 0.42 24.54
C ARG A 18 6.95 -0.67 25.52
N TYR A 19 7.44 -1.88 25.30
CA TYR A 19 7.00 -3.09 25.97
C TYR A 19 8.24 -3.90 26.40
N SER A 20 8.50 -3.87 27.69
CA SER A 20 9.64 -4.50 28.33
C SER A 20 9.32 -5.92 28.79
N PHE A 21 10.36 -6.64 29.22
CA PHE A 21 10.18 -7.95 29.85
C PHE A 21 9.29 -7.89 31.11
N PHE A 22 9.30 -6.77 31.84
CA PHE A 22 8.51 -6.63 33.06
C PHE A 22 7.01 -6.42 32.80
N ASP A 23 6.62 -6.12 31.56
CA ASP A 23 5.22 -5.96 31.17
C ASP A 23 4.55 -7.30 30.84
N VAL A 24 5.35 -8.33 30.52
CA VAL A 24 4.89 -9.67 30.15
C VAL A 24 4.12 -10.30 31.31
N GLY A 25 2.91 -10.78 31.03
CA GLY A 25 1.98 -11.35 32.01
C GLY A 25 1.18 -10.32 32.80
N HIS A 26 1.42 -9.02 32.60
CA HIS A 26 0.80 -7.94 33.36
C HIS A 26 0.04 -6.92 32.49
N VAL A 27 0.53 -6.64 31.28
CA VAL A 27 -0.05 -5.63 30.37
C VAL A 27 -0.41 -6.29 29.05
N HIS A 28 -1.70 -6.30 28.69
CA HIS A 28 -2.21 -6.97 27.47
C HIS A 28 -2.69 -6.02 26.37
N ASP A 29 -2.46 -4.72 26.55
CA ASP A 29 -2.65 -3.69 25.54
C ASP A 29 -1.29 -3.30 24.97
N TYR A 30 -1.11 -3.47 23.66
CA TYR A 30 0.19 -3.36 23.00
C TYR A 30 0.34 -2.10 22.13
N GLU A 31 -0.75 -1.39 21.87
CA GLU A 31 -0.73 -0.23 20.97
C GLU A 31 -0.33 1.04 21.72
N ASP A 32 0.41 1.93 21.06
CA ASP A 32 0.62 3.31 21.53
C ASP A 32 -0.52 4.19 21.00
N GLU A 33 -1.68 4.11 21.65
CA GLU A 33 -2.91 4.79 21.19
C GLU A 33 -2.73 6.31 21.12
N ALA A 34 -1.94 6.90 22.03
CA ALA A 34 -1.70 8.33 22.05
C ALA A 34 -0.88 8.78 20.83
N GLU A 35 0.20 8.07 20.51
CA GLU A 35 1.02 8.37 19.35
C GLU A 35 0.30 8.07 18.04
N ASN A 36 -0.43 6.95 17.97
CA ASN A 36 -1.25 6.60 16.81
C ASN A 36 -2.28 7.68 16.50
N HIS A 37 -2.98 8.17 17.53
CA HIS A 37 -3.95 9.25 17.36
C HIS A 37 -3.28 10.55 16.90
N ARG A 38 -2.15 10.92 17.51
CA ARG A 38 -1.39 12.14 17.15
C ARG A 38 -0.91 12.12 15.70
N ILE A 39 -0.39 10.99 15.24
CA ILE A 39 0.08 10.82 13.85
C ILE A 39 -1.10 10.85 12.89
N LEU A 40 -2.18 10.10 13.17
CA LEU A 40 -3.37 10.11 12.33
C LEU A 40 -3.93 11.52 12.19
N ASP A 41 -3.97 12.29 13.28
CA ASP A 41 -4.45 13.67 13.25
C ASP A 41 -3.61 14.56 12.34
N ARG A 42 -2.28 14.44 12.44
CA ARG A 42 -1.34 15.17 11.60
C ARG A 42 -1.54 14.82 10.13
N VAL A 43 -1.53 13.54 9.78
CA VAL A 43 -1.63 13.07 8.40
C VAL A 43 -2.99 13.42 7.81
N ALA A 44 -4.08 13.29 8.58
CA ALA A 44 -5.41 13.66 8.14
C ALA A 44 -5.52 15.16 7.78
N GLN A 45 -4.92 16.04 8.58
CA GLN A 45 -4.97 17.50 8.35
C GLN A 45 -4.05 17.97 7.23
N LYS A 46 -2.91 17.31 7.05
CA LYS A 46 -1.90 17.72 6.06
C LYS A 46 -2.07 17.06 4.70
N CYS A 47 -2.51 15.81 4.70
CA CYS A 47 -2.63 14.97 3.51
C CYS A 47 -4.09 14.66 3.20
N TYR A 48 -4.74 13.79 3.98
CA TYR A 48 -5.99 13.15 3.53
C TYR A 48 -7.12 14.14 3.22
N LEU A 49 -7.45 15.04 4.15
CA LEU A 49 -8.54 16.01 3.94
C LEU A 49 -8.25 17.01 2.81
N PRO A 50 -7.10 17.72 2.79
CA PRO A 50 -6.83 18.68 1.72
C PRO A 50 -6.67 18.01 0.35
N ALA A 51 -6.03 16.83 0.29
CA ALA A 51 -5.86 16.12 -0.96
C ALA A 51 -7.19 15.54 -1.47
N ASN A 52 -8.05 14.98 -0.60
CA ASN A 52 -9.38 14.51 -1.01
C ASN A 52 -10.25 15.66 -1.51
N ALA A 53 -10.21 16.83 -0.86
CA ALA A 53 -10.93 18.01 -1.31
C ALA A 53 -10.44 18.50 -2.69
N LEU A 54 -9.13 18.49 -2.92
CA LEU A 54 -8.55 18.83 -4.22
C LEU A 54 -8.95 17.82 -5.30
N LEU A 55 -8.85 16.52 -5.03
CA LEU A 55 -9.24 15.48 -5.99
C LEU A 55 -10.73 15.58 -6.35
N LEU A 56 -11.61 15.82 -5.38
CA LEU A 56 -13.03 16.01 -5.64
C LEU A 56 -13.27 17.21 -6.58
N LYS A 57 -12.64 18.35 -6.28
CA LYS A 57 -12.69 19.54 -7.14
C LYS A 57 -12.19 19.24 -8.56
N LEU A 58 -11.08 18.52 -8.70
CA LEU A 58 -10.51 18.18 -10.02
C LEU A 58 -11.43 17.24 -10.80
N ILE A 59 -12.07 16.26 -10.14
CA ILE A 59 -13.05 15.38 -10.77
C ILE A 59 -14.22 16.21 -11.33
N GLU A 60 -14.74 17.16 -10.55
CA GLU A 60 -15.83 18.05 -10.95
C GLU A 60 -15.42 18.97 -12.12
N GLU A 61 -14.28 19.65 -12.01
CA GLU A 61 -13.75 20.57 -13.04
C GLU A 61 -13.45 19.86 -14.37
N GLN A 62 -12.97 18.61 -14.30
CA GLN A 62 -12.70 17.79 -15.48
C GLN A 62 -13.91 16.98 -15.95
N GLN A 63 -15.11 17.25 -15.40
CA GLN A 63 -16.36 16.60 -15.80
C GLN A 63 -16.29 15.06 -15.77
N GLY A 64 -15.63 14.51 -14.76
CA GLY A 64 -15.47 13.06 -14.56
C GLY A 64 -14.42 12.39 -15.46
N LYS A 65 -13.67 13.16 -16.27
CA LYS A 65 -12.54 12.64 -17.06
C LYS A 65 -11.31 12.34 -16.21
N PHE A 66 -11.14 13.00 -15.08
CA PHE A 66 -10.08 12.71 -14.13
C PHE A 66 -10.53 11.57 -13.20
N ARG A 67 -9.71 10.52 -13.13
CA ARG A 67 -10.01 9.28 -12.41
C ARG A 67 -8.80 8.83 -11.63
N VAL A 68 -9.02 8.30 -10.43
CA VAL A 68 -7.97 7.85 -9.52
C VAL A 68 -8.38 6.56 -8.82
N ALA A 69 -7.44 5.89 -8.17
CA ALA A 69 -7.73 4.72 -7.37
C ALA A 69 -6.99 4.73 -6.03
N PHE A 70 -7.56 4.06 -5.02
CA PHE A 70 -7.00 3.99 -3.67
C PHE A 70 -6.97 2.57 -3.15
N SER A 71 -5.89 2.19 -2.47
CA SER A 71 -5.87 1.05 -1.56
C SER A 71 -5.78 1.59 -0.14
N LEU A 72 -6.84 1.41 0.65
CA LEU A 72 -6.84 1.76 2.07
C LEU A 72 -6.68 0.47 2.87
N SER A 73 -5.60 0.34 3.63
CA SER A 73 -5.43 -0.86 4.46
C SER A 73 -6.52 -0.95 5.52
N GLY A 74 -6.90 -2.17 5.91
CA GLY A 74 -7.85 -2.35 7.01
C GLY A 74 -7.36 -1.73 8.33
N VAL A 75 -6.03 -1.70 8.53
CA VAL A 75 -5.40 -1.02 9.69
C VAL A 75 -5.68 0.47 9.70
N VAL A 76 -5.54 1.18 8.56
CA VAL A 76 -5.84 2.62 8.53
C VAL A 76 -7.35 2.88 8.61
N LEU A 77 -8.17 2.02 7.98
CA LEU A 77 -9.62 2.10 8.10
C LEU A 77 -10.08 1.94 9.55
N ASP A 78 -9.46 1.03 10.31
CA ASP A 78 -9.74 0.82 11.74
C ASP A 78 -9.51 2.09 12.56
N GLN A 79 -8.42 2.80 12.28
CA GLN A 79 -8.07 4.03 12.97
C GLN A 79 -8.98 5.19 12.54
N ILE A 80 -9.24 5.34 11.25
CA ILE A 80 -10.13 6.37 10.69
C ILE A 80 -11.55 6.21 11.23
N GLU A 81 -12.12 5.01 11.22
CA GLU A 81 -13.49 4.76 11.71
C GLU A 81 -13.66 5.13 13.19
N ARG A 82 -12.63 4.89 14.00
CA ARG A 82 -12.67 5.18 15.44
C ARG A 82 -12.43 6.64 15.78
N ARG A 83 -11.56 7.32 15.03
CA ARG A 83 -11.01 8.62 15.44
C ARG A 83 -11.29 9.76 14.47
N ARG A 84 -11.37 9.47 13.17
CA ARG A 84 -11.48 10.47 12.08
C ARG A 84 -12.60 10.16 11.10
N PRO A 85 -13.88 10.12 11.55
CA PRO A 85 -15.01 9.87 10.66
C PRO A 85 -15.16 10.93 9.56
N ASP A 86 -14.62 12.14 9.77
CA ASP A 86 -14.51 13.21 8.77
C ASP A 86 -13.64 12.79 7.57
N VAL A 87 -12.54 12.08 7.80
CA VAL A 87 -11.69 11.53 6.75
C VAL A 87 -12.43 10.43 5.99
N LEU A 88 -13.09 9.50 6.68
CA LEU A 88 -13.89 8.46 6.03
C LEU A 88 -14.97 9.06 5.13
N GLU A 89 -15.66 10.09 5.63
CA GLU A 89 -16.69 10.78 4.86
C GLU A 89 -16.11 11.46 3.61
N SER A 90 -14.91 12.05 3.71
CA SER A 90 -14.24 12.60 2.53
C SER A 90 -13.93 11.55 1.44
N PHE A 91 -13.54 10.33 1.82
CA PHE A 91 -13.37 9.22 0.87
C PHE A 91 -14.71 8.72 0.31
N ARG A 92 -15.78 8.69 1.12
CA ARG A 92 -17.13 8.36 0.63
C ARG A 92 -17.64 9.36 -0.40
N ARG A 93 -17.36 10.65 -0.21
CA ARG A 93 -17.67 11.69 -1.20
C ARG A 93 -16.93 11.46 -2.51
N LEU A 94 -15.65 11.09 -2.46
CA LEU A 94 -14.90 10.67 -3.65
C LEU A 94 -15.52 9.42 -4.31
N ALA A 95 -15.89 8.41 -3.52
CA ALA A 95 -16.57 7.21 -4.03
C ALA A 95 -17.87 7.53 -4.77
N ALA A 96 -18.67 8.47 -4.23
CA ALA A 96 -19.96 8.87 -4.78
C ALA A 96 -19.85 9.55 -6.16
N THR A 97 -18.67 10.04 -6.55
CA THR A 97 -18.44 10.61 -7.89
C THR A 97 -18.48 9.56 -9.01
N GLY A 98 -18.29 8.27 -8.68
CA GLY A 98 -18.10 7.20 -9.65
C GLY A 98 -16.78 7.28 -10.43
N CYS A 99 -15.88 8.20 -10.09
CA CYS A 99 -14.58 8.42 -10.75
C CYS A 99 -13.39 7.85 -9.93
N VAL A 100 -13.69 7.15 -8.83
CA VAL A 100 -12.69 6.62 -7.91
C VAL A 100 -12.90 5.12 -7.69
N GLU A 101 -11.86 4.31 -7.90
CA GLU A 101 -11.85 2.89 -7.56
C GLU A 101 -11.21 2.65 -6.19
N PHE A 102 -11.83 1.84 -5.34
CA PHE A 102 -11.23 1.33 -4.10
C PHE A 102 -10.78 -0.11 -4.28
N LEU A 103 -9.47 -0.34 -4.10
CA LEU A 103 -8.80 -1.63 -4.27
C LEU A 103 -8.95 -2.50 -3.02
N ASP A 104 -8.87 -3.82 -3.23
CA ASP A 104 -8.74 -4.77 -2.14
C ASP A 104 -7.26 -5.09 -1.87
N GLU A 105 -6.96 -5.41 -0.61
CA GLU A 105 -5.65 -5.88 -0.14
C GLU A 105 -5.79 -6.86 1.04
N THR A 106 -4.69 -7.20 1.72
CA THR A 106 -4.76 -7.88 3.01
C THR A 106 -5.23 -6.90 4.08
N ASP A 107 -6.29 -7.22 4.82
CA ASP A 107 -6.90 -6.32 5.82
C ASP A 107 -5.89 -5.76 6.82
N SER A 108 -4.95 -6.59 7.28
CA SER A 108 -3.93 -6.17 8.25
C SER A 108 -2.64 -5.63 7.60
N HIS A 109 -2.64 -5.34 6.29
CA HIS A 109 -1.43 -4.99 5.55
C HIS A 109 -0.30 -6.02 5.79
N SER A 110 -0.65 -7.31 5.77
CA SER A 110 0.18 -8.37 6.31
C SER A 110 0.96 -9.18 5.26
N LEU A 111 1.99 -9.87 5.75
CA LEU A 111 2.72 -10.88 4.97
C LEU A 111 2.05 -12.26 4.97
N ALA A 112 0.75 -12.36 5.30
CA ALA A 112 0.08 -13.63 5.56
C ALA A 112 0.16 -14.61 4.37
N PHE A 113 0.24 -14.12 3.13
CA PHE A 113 0.40 -14.96 1.94
C PHE A 113 1.62 -15.91 2.04
N LEU A 114 2.71 -15.44 2.66
CA LEU A 114 3.97 -16.17 2.74
C LEU A 114 3.96 -17.29 3.79
N PHE A 115 3.04 -17.22 4.77
CA PHE A 115 3.06 -18.10 5.94
C PHE A 115 1.79 -18.94 6.10
N SER A 116 0.64 -18.42 5.69
CA SER A 116 -0.65 -19.08 5.86
C SER A 116 -1.62 -18.73 4.73
N PRO A 117 -1.79 -19.62 3.73
CA PRO A 117 -2.80 -19.45 2.68
C PRO A 117 -4.22 -19.29 3.24
N ARG A 118 -4.50 -19.91 4.40
CA ARG A 118 -5.77 -19.78 5.10
C ARG A 118 -5.97 -18.37 5.62
N GLU A 119 -4.99 -17.82 6.33
CA GLU A 119 -5.09 -16.48 6.90
C GLU A 119 -5.07 -15.40 5.82
N PHE A 120 -4.23 -15.56 4.80
CA PHE A 120 -4.23 -14.70 3.61
C PHE A 120 -5.63 -14.59 3.03
N ARG A 121 -6.25 -15.73 2.67
CA ARG A 121 -7.61 -15.74 2.12
C ARG A 121 -8.63 -15.09 3.07
N ALA A 122 -8.51 -15.35 4.38
CA ALA A 122 -9.42 -14.77 5.36
C ALA A 122 -9.31 -13.24 5.46
N GLN A 123 -8.10 -12.69 5.39
CA GLN A 123 -7.89 -11.24 5.40
C GLN A 123 -8.37 -10.58 4.11
N VAL A 124 -8.07 -11.18 2.95
CA VAL A 124 -8.54 -10.64 1.66
C VAL A 124 -10.07 -10.58 1.58
N LEU A 125 -10.75 -11.65 2.03
CA LEU A 125 -12.22 -11.67 2.04
C LEU A 125 -12.83 -10.71 3.07
N LEU A 126 -12.17 -10.53 4.22
CA LEU A 126 -12.59 -9.54 5.21
C LEU A 126 -12.48 -8.11 4.65
N HIS A 127 -11.33 -7.78 4.06
CA HIS A 127 -11.07 -6.47 3.48
C HIS A 127 -12.04 -6.16 2.34
N ARG A 128 -12.25 -7.11 1.41
CA ARG A 128 -13.26 -7.00 0.34
C ARG A 128 -14.66 -6.68 0.86
N LYS A 129 -15.10 -7.37 1.92
CA LYS A 129 -16.39 -7.09 2.55
C LYS A 129 -16.43 -5.67 3.12
N ARG A 130 -15.32 -5.21 3.70
CA ARG A 130 -15.20 -3.88 4.29
C ARG A 130 -15.26 -2.78 3.23
N ILE A 131 -14.51 -2.91 2.14
CA ILE A 131 -14.54 -1.98 1.00
C ILE A 131 -15.97 -1.84 0.45
N ARG A 132 -16.66 -2.98 0.24
CA ARG A 132 -18.07 -2.98 -0.16
C ARG A 132 -18.98 -2.27 0.83
N THR A 133 -18.77 -2.49 2.13
CA THR A 133 -19.60 -1.90 3.18
C THR A 133 -19.40 -0.39 3.29
N LEU A 134 -18.16 0.08 3.16
CA LEU A 134 -17.81 1.48 3.37
C LEU A 134 -18.05 2.35 2.13
N PHE A 135 -17.79 1.81 0.94
CA PHE A 135 -17.76 2.57 -0.32
C PHE A 135 -18.76 2.07 -1.37
N GLY A 136 -19.47 0.96 -1.12
CA GLY A 136 -20.45 0.41 -2.07
C GLY A 136 -19.85 -0.23 -3.32
N GLN A 137 -18.54 -0.48 -3.33
CA GLN A 137 -17.81 -1.05 -4.48
C GLN A 137 -17.45 -2.51 -4.25
N ASP A 138 -17.61 -3.35 -5.26
CA ASP A 138 -17.08 -4.71 -5.26
C ASP A 138 -15.64 -4.67 -5.81
N GLY A 139 -14.63 -4.86 -4.94
CA GLY A 139 -13.21 -4.80 -5.30
C GLY A 139 -12.86 -5.68 -6.51
N ARG A 140 -12.40 -5.04 -7.59
CA ARG A 140 -12.00 -5.69 -8.87
C ARG A 140 -10.50 -5.86 -9.01
N THR A 141 -9.78 -4.92 -8.43
CA THR A 141 -8.32 -4.86 -8.45
C THR A 141 -7.78 -5.24 -7.08
N PHE A 142 -6.78 -6.12 -7.09
CA PHE A 142 -6.06 -6.53 -5.90
C PHE A 142 -4.66 -5.96 -5.91
N ARG A 143 -4.24 -5.39 -4.78
CA ARG A 143 -2.84 -5.09 -4.53
C ARG A 143 -2.40 -5.73 -3.23
N HIS A 144 -1.28 -6.43 -3.28
CA HIS A 144 -0.76 -7.07 -2.08
C HIS A 144 0.08 -6.09 -1.27
N THR A 145 0.26 -6.36 0.04
CA THR A 145 1.24 -5.71 0.93
C THR A 145 2.50 -5.34 0.17
N GLU A 146 2.81 -4.04 0.10
CA GLU A 146 4.07 -3.51 -0.44
C GLU A 146 4.35 -3.86 -1.91
N LEU A 147 3.27 -4.00 -2.70
CA LEU A 147 3.29 -4.53 -4.07
C LEU A 147 4.11 -5.84 -4.19
N ILE A 148 4.15 -6.64 -3.12
CA ILE A 148 4.79 -7.95 -3.15
C ILE A 148 4.08 -8.80 -4.20
N TYR A 149 4.85 -9.34 -5.13
CA TYR A 149 4.31 -10.09 -6.26
C TYR A 149 5.16 -11.33 -6.55
N SER A 150 4.46 -12.40 -6.94
CA SER A 150 5.01 -13.59 -7.57
C SER A 150 3.91 -14.28 -8.38
N ASN A 151 4.27 -15.20 -9.28
CA ASN A 151 3.30 -15.98 -10.03
C ASN A 151 2.33 -16.76 -9.12
N ASP A 152 2.80 -17.25 -7.98
CA ASP A 152 1.95 -18.03 -7.06
C ASP A 152 0.93 -17.14 -6.34
N LEU A 153 1.30 -15.91 -6.02
CA LEU A 153 0.35 -14.92 -5.53
C LEU A 153 -0.70 -14.61 -6.61
N ALA A 154 -0.26 -14.38 -7.85
CA ALA A 154 -1.17 -14.11 -8.95
C ALA A 154 -2.19 -15.24 -9.14
N LYS A 155 -1.76 -16.50 -9.12
CA LYS A 155 -2.66 -17.67 -9.19
C LYS A 155 -3.64 -17.72 -8.02
N ALA A 156 -3.19 -17.37 -6.80
CA ALA A 156 -4.07 -17.33 -5.64
C ALA A 156 -5.14 -16.22 -5.78
N VAL A 157 -4.76 -15.07 -6.29
CA VAL A 157 -5.63 -13.91 -6.56
C VAL A 157 -6.61 -14.20 -7.71
N ASP A 158 -6.16 -14.85 -8.79
CA ASP A 158 -7.02 -15.29 -9.91
C ASP A 158 -8.12 -16.24 -9.40
N LYS A 159 -7.77 -17.19 -8.53
CA LYS A 159 -8.74 -18.09 -7.87
C LYS A 159 -9.75 -17.37 -6.96
N LEU A 160 -9.43 -16.16 -6.47
CA LEU A 160 -10.35 -15.32 -5.69
C LEU A 160 -11.25 -14.44 -6.57
N GLY A 161 -11.11 -14.54 -7.91
CA GLY A 161 -11.97 -13.90 -8.90
C GLY A 161 -11.67 -12.43 -9.15
N TYR A 162 -10.47 -11.96 -8.82
CA TYR A 162 -10.04 -10.60 -9.16
C TYR A 162 -9.78 -10.48 -10.66
N ALA A 163 -10.02 -9.28 -11.20
CA ALA A 163 -9.78 -8.98 -12.61
C ALA A 163 -8.36 -8.44 -12.83
N VAL A 164 -7.79 -7.76 -11.83
CA VAL A 164 -6.51 -7.07 -11.93
C VAL A 164 -5.66 -7.34 -10.70
N ILE A 165 -4.36 -7.53 -10.91
CA ILE A 165 -3.33 -7.50 -9.87
C ILE A 165 -2.27 -6.43 -10.21
N LEU A 166 -1.79 -5.72 -9.19
CA LEU A 166 -0.72 -4.72 -9.34
C LEU A 166 0.63 -5.32 -8.91
N ALA A 167 1.71 -4.92 -9.59
CA ALA A 167 3.08 -5.26 -9.19
C ALA A 167 4.08 -4.16 -9.57
N GLU A 168 5.30 -4.25 -9.07
CA GLU A 168 6.39 -3.34 -9.42
C GLU A 168 6.94 -3.62 -10.83
N GLY A 169 7.11 -2.58 -11.65
CA GLY A 169 7.64 -2.68 -13.00
C GLY A 169 9.17 -2.60 -13.03
N THR A 170 9.85 -3.59 -12.45
CA THR A 170 11.32 -3.68 -12.42
C THR A 170 11.89 -4.47 -13.59
N GLU A 171 13.12 -4.13 -13.97
CA GLU A 171 13.97 -4.81 -14.95
C GLU A 171 14.07 -6.32 -14.69
N LYS A 172 13.98 -6.75 -13.42
CA LYS A 172 14.02 -8.16 -13.01
C LYS A 172 12.96 -9.02 -13.71
N ILE A 173 11.80 -8.45 -14.06
CA ILE A 173 10.68 -9.16 -14.69
C ILE A 173 10.33 -8.63 -16.09
N LEU A 174 10.74 -7.40 -16.41
CA LEU A 174 10.41 -6.75 -17.67
C LEU A 174 11.28 -7.25 -18.83
N GLY A 175 12.56 -7.52 -18.61
CA GLY A 175 13.50 -7.83 -19.70
C GLY A 175 13.53 -6.69 -20.72
N ARG A 176 13.05 -6.93 -21.96
CA ARG A 176 12.94 -5.91 -23.03
C ARG A 176 11.54 -5.27 -23.14
N ARG A 177 10.62 -5.62 -22.24
CA ARG A 177 9.24 -5.15 -22.25
C ARG A 177 9.12 -3.82 -21.51
N SER A 178 7.99 -3.13 -21.72
CA SER A 178 7.71 -1.83 -21.09
C SER A 178 6.82 -2.01 -19.86
N PRO A 179 7.01 -1.27 -18.75
CA PRO A 179 6.02 -1.23 -17.67
C PRO A 179 4.71 -0.55 -18.12
N ASN A 180 4.73 0.16 -19.25
CA ASN A 180 3.60 0.96 -19.73
C ASN A 180 2.61 0.16 -20.59
N GLN A 181 2.37 -1.11 -20.27
CA GLN A 181 1.45 -1.99 -21.00
C GLN A 181 0.72 -2.90 -20.01
N VAL A 182 -0.44 -3.41 -20.43
CA VAL A 182 -1.16 -4.45 -19.70
C VAL A 182 -0.56 -5.82 -20.00
N TYR A 183 -0.35 -6.64 -18.98
CA TYR A 183 0.14 -8.00 -19.13
C TYR A 183 -0.82 -9.03 -18.54
N ARG A 184 -0.51 -10.30 -18.78
CA ARG A 184 -1.08 -11.42 -18.05
C ARG A 184 -0.01 -12.03 -17.13
N PRO A 185 -0.31 -12.35 -15.87
CA PRO A 185 0.58 -13.17 -15.05
C PRO A 185 0.76 -14.58 -15.63
N ALA A 186 1.97 -15.11 -15.55
CA ALA A 186 2.22 -16.49 -15.95
C ALA A 186 1.38 -17.50 -15.16
N GLY A 187 0.71 -18.38 -15.90
CA GLY A 187 -0.18 -19.40 -15.33
C GLY A 187 -1.53 -18.90 -14.83
N CYS A 188 -1.92 -17.66 -15.16
CA CYS A 188 -3.28 -17.14 -14.92
C CYS A 188 -4.08 -17.06 -16.23
N GLY A 189 -5.40 -17.19 -16.13
CA GLY A 189 -6.28 -17.19 -17.30
C GLY A 189 -6.82 -15.80 -17.65
N LYS A 190 -7.59 -15.23 -16.72
CA LYS A 190 -8.35 -13.99 -16.93
C LYS A 190 -7.75 -12.77 -16.20
N LEU A 191 -6.96 -13.00 -15.15
CA LEU A 191 -6.30 -11.96 -14.38
C LEU A 191 -5.35 -11.14 -15.27
N LYS A 192 -5.46 -9.81 -15.19
CA LYS A 192 -4.54 -8.87 -15.84
C LYS A 192 -3.56 -8.29 -14.83
N LEU A 193 -2.37 -7.96 -15.29
CA LEU A 193 -1.25 -7.44 -14.51
C LEU A 193 -0.93 -6.03 -14.97
N LEU A 194 -0.97 -5.08 -14.04
CA LEU A 194 -0.49 -3.71 -14.25
C LEU A 194 0.80 -3.51 -13.48
N LEU A 195 1.82 -3.01 -14.17
CA LEU A 195 3.15 -2.81 -13.64
C LEU A 195 3.39 -1.33 -13.38
N ARG A 196 3.72 -0.98 -12.14
CA ARG A 196 4.12 0.38 -11.76
C ARG A 196 5.26 0.87 -12.66
N ASN A 197 5.15 2.09 -13.15
CA ASN A 197 6.30 2.79 -13.71
C ASN A 197 7.04 3.49 -12.56
N TYR A 198 8.00 2.78 -11.95
CA TYR A 198 8.63 3.24 -10.72
C TYR A 198 9.43 4.53 -10.93
N LEU A 199 10.08 4.72 -12.08
CA LEU A 199 10.85 5.94 -12.37
C LEU A 199 9.96 7.18 -12.27
N LEU A 200 8.86 7.19 -13.04
CA LEU A 200 7.92 8.31 -13.05
C LEU A 200 7.18 8.48 -11.73
N SER A 201 6.90 7.38 -11.03
CA SER A 201 6.25 7.42 -9.72
C SER A 201 7.19 8.02 -8.66
N ASP A 202 8.45 7.59 -8.65
CA ASP A 202 9.49 8.06 -7.71
C ASP A 202 9.88 9.52 -7.97
N ASP A 203 9.78 9.99 -9.21
CA ASP A 203 10.01 11.40 -9.55
C ASP A 203 9.04 12.34 -8.80
N VAL A 204 7.79 11.91 -8.61
CA VAL A 204 6.79 12.65 -7.82
C VAL A 204 6.92 12.35 -6.34
N ALA A 205 7.08 11.07 -5.96
CA ALA A 205 7.07 10.66 -4.56
C ALA A 205 8.33 11.12 -3.80
N PHE A 206 9.52 10.98 -4.39
CA PHE A 206 10.80 11.19 -3.71
C PHE A 206 11.58 12.39 -4.25
N ARG A 207 11.65 12.58 -5.58
CA ARG A 207 12.53 13.59 -6.19
C ARG A 207 11.91 14.98 -6.36
N PHE A 208 10.60 15.12 -6.10
CA PHE A 208 9.86 16.34 -6.38
C PHE A 208 10.48 17.61 -5.78
N SER A 209 10.96 17.53 -4.53
CA SER A 209 11.59 18.65 -3.81
C SER A 209 13.13 18.58 -3.79
N ASP A 210 13.74 17.60 -4.48
CA ASP A 210 15.19 17.45 -4.52
C ASP A 210 15.81 18.48 -5.47
N ARG A 211 16.41 19.53 -4.90
CA ARG A 211 17.06 20.61 -5.65
C ARG A 211 18.35 20.18 -6.35
N ASN A 212 18.91 19.02 -6.01
CA ASN A 212 20.10 18.47 -6.65
C ASN A 212 19.76 17.54 -7.84
N TRP A 213 18.49 17.17 -8.00
CA TRP A 213 18.05 16.36 -9.13
C TRP A 213 18.06 17.18 -10.42
N ALA A 214 18.63 16.62 -11.50
CA ALA A 214 18.85 17.32 -12.76
C ALA A 214 17.56 17.87 -13.42
N GLU A 215 16.42 17.25 -13.13
CA GLU A 215 15.12 17.68 -13.67
C GLU A 215 14.36 18.63 -12.74
N TYR A 216 14.93 19.04 -11.60
CA TYR A 216 14.31 20.01 -10.71
C TYR A 216 14.26 21.43 -11.35
N PRO A 217 13.16 22.19 -11.20
CA PRO A 217 11.91 21.82 -10.54
C PRO A 217 11.02 20.94 -11.42
N LEU A 218 10.28 20.04 -10.78
CA LEU A 218 9.26 19.23 -11.46
C LEU A 218 7.93 19.99 -11.54
N THR A 219 7.53 20.39 -12.74
CA THR A 219 6.26 21.08 -12.99
C THR A 219 5.25 20.14 -13.66
N ALA A 220 3.95 20.40 -13.48
CA ALA A 220 2.89 19.61 -14.11
C ALA A 220 3.03 19.57 -15.64
N ALA A 221 3.37 20.71 -16.27
CA ALA A 221 3.58 20.79 -17.71
C ALA A 221 4.81 19.96 -18.18
N LYS A 222 5.92 20.01 -17.43
CA LYS A 222 7.11 19.19 -17.72
C LYS A 222 6.78 17.70 -17.62
N TYR A 223 6.11 17.30 -16.54
CA TYR A 223 5.74 15.91 -16.30
C TYR A 223 4.74 15.39 -17.35
N ALA A 224 3.70 16.18 -17.67
CA ALA A 224 2.77 15.87 -18.74
C ALA A 224 3.48 15.72 -20.10
N HIS A 225 4.44 16.60 -20.41
CA HIS A 225 5.25 16.48 -21.62
C HIS A 225 6.01 15.15 -21.69
N TRP A 226 6.57 14.66 -20.58
CA TRP A 226 7.20 13.34 -20.54
C TRP A 226 6.20 12.22 -20.80
N LEU A 227 5.02 12.28 -20.19
CA LEU A 227 3.95 11.31 -20.39
C LEU A 227 3.47 11.29 -21.85
N HIS A 228 3.28 12.45 -22.47
CA HIS A 228 2.86 12.57 -23.87
C HIS A 228 3.86 11.97 -24.86
N ARG A 229 5.13 11.84 -24.47
CA ARG A 229 6.17 11.20 -25.29
C ARG A 229 6.20 9.68 -25.16
N ILE A 230 5.50 9.12 -24.18
CA ILE A 230 5.29 7.67 -24.08
C ILE A 230 4.26 7.30 -25.13
N GLY A 231 4.74 6.99 -26.34
CA GLY A 231 3.93 6.70 -27.50
C GLY A 231 3.33 5.29 -27.51
N GLY A 232 2.34 5.11 -28.38
CA GLY A 232 1.64 3.86 -28.63
C GLY A 232 0.17 3.95 -28.22
N GLU A 233 -0.73 3.59 -29.14
CA GLU A 233 -2.17 3.64 -28.87
C GLU A 233 -2.56 2.77 -27.65
N GLU A 234 -1.78 1.74 -27.32
CA GLU A 234 -2.02 0.82 -26.20
C GLU A 234 -1.20 1.15 -24.92
N ALA A 235 -0.58 2.33 -24.84
CA ALA A 235 0.24 2.69 -23.70
C ALA A 235 -0.60 2.91 -22.43
N VAL A 236 -0.17 2.33 -21.31
CA VAL A 236 -0.80 2.49 -20.00
C VAL A 236 0.27 2.90 -18.99
N VAL A 237 0.32 4.17 -18.60
CA VAL A 237 1.30 4.66 -17.63
C VAL A 237 0.74 4.54 -16.20
N ASN A 238 1.28 3.58 -15.46
CA ASN A 238 0.88 3.27 -14.09
C ASN A 238 1.69 4.11 -13.09
N LEU A 239 1.06 5.13 -12.51
CA LEU A 239 1.65 6.03 -11.52
C LEU A 239 1.19 5.65 -10.12
N PHE A 240 1.98 4.84 -9.43
CA PHE A 240 1.62 4.19 -8.17
C PHE A 240 2.51 4.74 -7.07
N MET A 241 1.95 5.32 -6.01
CA MET A 241 2.71 5.92 -4.91
C MET A 241 1.91 5.95 -3.61
N ASP A 242 2.59 6.27 -2.50
CA ASP A 242 1.92 6.54 -1.23
C ASP A 242 1.07 7.82 -1.34
N TYR A 243 -0.09 7.83 -0.71
CA TYR A 243 -0.95 9.01 -0.72
C TYR A 243 -0.33 10.15 0.10
N GLU A 244 0.40 9.76 1.14
CA GLU A 244 1.21 10.61 2.00
C GLU A 244 2.28 11.40 1.23
N THR A 245 2.57 11.07 -0.04
CA THR A 245 3.31 11.96 -0.96
C THR A 245 2.76 13.39 -0.94
N PHE A 246 1.44 13.56 -0.92
CA PHE A 246 0.79 14.88 -0.97
C PHE A 246 0.54 15.41 0.45
N GLY A 247 1.50 16.14 1.02
CA GLY A 247 1.34 16.89 2.26
C GLY A 247 2.09 16.33 3.47
N GLU A 248 2.56 15.08 3.43
CA GLU A 248 3.34 14.48 4.52
C GLU A 248 4.79 14.20 4.12
N HIS A 249 5.04 13.52 2.99
CA HIS A 249 6.39 13.31 2.45
C HIS A 249 6.87 14.54 1.67
N GLN A 250 6.02 15.10 0.80
CA GLN A 250 6.23 16.41 0.18
C GLN A 250 5.31 17.42 0.87
N TRP A 251 5.89 18.37 1.60
CA TRP A 251 5.14 19.38 2.33
C TRP A 251 4.42 20.33 1.38
N ARG A 252 3.32 20.95 1.81
CA ARG A 252 2.55 21.88 0.97
C ARG A 252 3.42 22.98 0.38
N GLU A 253 4.36 23.49 1.18
CA GLU A 253 5.28 24.57 0.81
C GLU A 253 6.22 24.21 -0.34
N THR A 254 6.37 22.92 -0.67
CA THR A 254 7.14 22.46 -1.83
C THR A 254 6.44 22.73 -3.17
N GLY A 255 5.13 23.04 -3.16
CA GLY A 255 4.33 23.20 -4.37
C GLY A 255 3.63 21.92 -4.86
N ILE A 256 3.65 20.83 -4.07
CA ILE A 256 3.13 19.53 -4.50
C ILE A 256 1.60 19.56 -4.75
N PHE A 257 0.85 20.37 -4.02
CA PHE A 257 -0.60 20.51 -4.23
C PHE A 257 -0.90 21.30 -5.50
N GLU A 258 -0.11 22.33 -5.80
CA GLU A 258 -0.18 23.11 -7.04
C GLU A 258 0.16 22.22 -8.25
N PHE A 259 1.17 21.36 -8.11
CA PHE A 259 1.48 20.33 -9.09
C PHE A 259 0.28 19.41 -9.34
N LEU A 260 -0.28 18.80 -8.28
CA LEU A 260 -1.44 17.90 -8.39
C LEU A 260 -2.65 18.61 -8.98
N SER A 261 -2.87 19.87 -8.61
CA SER A 261 -3.96 20.70 -9.13
C SER A 261 -3.86 20.97 -10.63
N ALA A 262 -2.65 21.17 -11.16
CA ALA A 262 -2.44 21.44 -12.58
C ALA A 262 -2.36 20.17 -13.44
N LEU A 263 -1.93 19.04 -12.84
CA LEU A 263 -1.56 17.82 -13.55
C LEU A 263 -2.65 17.27 -14.47
N PRO A 264 -3.93 17.11 -14.06
CA PRO A 264 -4.95 16.57 -14.95
C PRO A 264 -5.18 17.44 -16.18
N GLY A 265 -5.22 18.77 -15.99
CA GLY A 265 -5.41 19.71 -17.09
C GLY A 265 -4.26 19.68 -18.09
N GLU A 266 -3.01 19.56 -17.62
CA GLU A 266 -1.83 19.45 -18.48
C GLU A 266 -1.81 18.14 -19.28
N ILE A 267 -2.17 17.01 -18.66
CA ILE A 267 -2.24 15.71 -19.35
C ILE A 267 -3.37 15.71 -20.39
N LEU A 268 -4.56 16.20 -20.03
CA LEU A 268 -5.75 16.19 -20.89
C LEU A 268 -5.73 17.24 -22.01
N ARG A 269 -4.70 18.09 -22.08
CA ARG A 269 -4.45 18.93 -23.27
C ARG A 269 -4.19 18.10 -24.52
N HIS A 270 -3.63 16.90 -24.35
CA HIS A 270 -3.51 15.95 -25.44
C HIS A 270 -4.81 15.15 -25.55
N PRO A 271 -5.57 15.26 -26.66
CA PRO A 271 -6.93 14.71 -26.75
C PRO A 271 -7.00 13.18 -26.65
N ASP A 272 -5.89 12.50 -26.97
CA ASP A 272 -5.81 11.04 -26.92
C ASP A 272 -5.47 10.48 -25.52
N PHE A 273 -5.18 11.32 -24.53
CA PHE A 273 -4.85 10.86 -23.18
C PHE A 273 -6.08 10.77 -22.29
N PHE A 274 -6.19 9.68 -21.54
CA PHE A 274 -7.27 9.42 -20.60
C PHE A 274 -6.73 9.15 -19.21
N PHE A 275 -7.50 9.52 -18.18
CA PHE A 275 -7.34 8.90 -16.87
C PHE A 275 -8.27 7.71 -16.77
N GLN A 276 -7.74 6.59 -16.30
CA GLN A 276 -8.51 5.37 -16.07
C GLN A 276 -8.11 4.76 -14.73
N THR A 277 -9.07 4.15 -14.05
CA THR A 277 -8.77 3.31 -12.88
C THR A 277 -8.14 1.98 -13.33
N PRO A 278 -7.44 1.24 -12.45
CA PRO A 278 -6.91 -0.08 -12.77
C PRO A 278 -7.93 -1.04 -13.40
N ALA A 279 -9.16 -1.09 -12.88
CA ALA A 279 -10.21 -1.93 -13.43
C ALA A 279 -10.66 -1.49 -14.84
N GLU A 280 -10.69 -0.19 -15.10
CA GLU A 280 -11.06 0.38 -16.40
C GLU A 280 -9.98 0.13 -17.45
N VAL A 281 -8.71 0.30 -17.07
CA VAL A 281 -7.56 -0.09 -17.90
C VAL A 281 -7.68 -1.57 -18.28
N ALA A 282 -7.88 -2.43 -17.29
CA ALA A 282 -8.01 -3.86 -17.54
C ALA A 282 -9.23 -4.22 -18.39
N ALA A 283 -10.33 -3.46 -18.32
CA ALA A 283 -11.49 -3.70 -19.17
C ALA A 283 -11.29 -3.24 -20.62
N SER A 284 -10.44 -2.23 -20.86
CA SER A 284 -10.29 -1.57 -22.16
C SER A 284 -9.06 -1.98 -22.96
N HIS A 285 -8.07 -2.63 -22.35
CA HIS A 285 -6.82 -3.03 -23.02
C HIS A 285 -6.60 -4.53 -22.98
N ASP A 286 -6.20 -5.12 -24.10
CA ASP A 286 -5.77 -6.52 -24.13
C ASP A 286 -4.34 -6.69 -23.61
N PRO A 287 -4.02 -7.84 -22.97
CA PRO A 287 -2.65 -8.10 -22.53
C PRO A 287 -1.68 -8.15 -23.71
N ALA A 288 -0.64 -7.33 -23.68
CA ALA A 288 0.44 -7.30 -24.67
C ALA A 288 1.33 -8.55 -24.62
N GLY A 289 1.25 -9.31 -23.53
CA GLY A 289 1.97 -10.57 -23.37
C GLY A 289 1.85 -11.12 -21.96
N GLU A 290 2.68 -12.12 -21.68
CA GLU A 290 2.77 -12.77 -20.38
C GLU A 290 4.06 -12.34 -19.66
N ILE A 291 3.96 -12.13 -18.34
CA ILE A 291 5.07 -11.83 -17.44
C ILE A 291 5.26 -13.01 -16.48
N ASP A 292 6.48 -13.54 -16.48
CA ASP A 292 6.90 -14.63 -15.60
C ASP A 292 7.72 -14.06 -14.42
N CYS A 293 7.30 -14.37 -13.20
CA CYS A 293 7.95 -13.97 -11.96
C CYS A 293 7.95 -15.14 -10.96
N PRO A 294 8.92 -16.06 -11.06
CA PRO A 294 9.00 -17.21 -10.16
C PRO A 294 9.45 -16.84 -8.74
N GLY A 295 10.22 -15.75 -8.59
CA GLY A 295 10.63 -15.20 -7.30
C GLY A 295 9.68 -14.12 -6.79
N PHE A 296 9.88 -13.66 -5.56
CA PHE A 296 9.17 -12.50 -5.04
C PHE A 296 9.87 -11.20 -5.42
N ILE A 297 9.09 -10.24 -5.90
CA ILE A 297 9.49 -8.84 -6.02
C ILE A 297 8.62 -7.96 -5.13
N SER A 298 9.06 -6.74 -4.85
CA SER A 298 8.29 -5.71 -4.14
C SER A 298 8.63 -4.33 -4.71
N TRP A 299 7.88 -3.30 -4.32
CA TRP A 299 8.22 -1.92 -4.67
C TRP A 299 9.20 -1.25 -3.70
N ALA A 300 9.59 -1.95 -2.63
CA ALA A 300 10.44 -1.41 -1.59
C ALA A 300 11.91 -1.59 -1.92
N ASP A 301 12.72 -0.64 -1.46
CA ASP A 301 14.18 -0.66 -1.49
C ASP A 301 14.79 -0.83 -2.90
N VAL A 302 16.09 -0.61 -3.04
CA VAL A 302 16.76 -0.72 -4.35
C VAL A 302 16.68 -2.14 -4.90
N GLU A 303 16.69 -3.14 -4.02
CA GLU A 303 16.64 -4.54 -4.41
C GLU A 303 15.27 -4.98 -4.91
N ARG A 304 14.17 -4.25 -4.65
CA ARG A 304 12.83 -4.61 -5.16
C ARG A 304 12.44 -6.06 -4.87
N ASP A 305 12.71 -6.52 -3.65
CA ASP A 305 12.44 -7.89 -3.19
C ASP A 305 11.95 -7.92 -1.73
N MET A 306 11.95 -9.11 -1.12
CA MET A 306 11.40 -9.34 0.23
C MET A 306 12.35 -8.99 1.38
N THR A 307 13.59 -8.60 1.08
CA THR A 307 14.63 -8.46 2.11
C THR A 307 14.39 -7.28 3.06
N ALA A 308 13.52 -6.33 2.70
CA ALA A 308 13.06 -5.27 3.60
C ALA A 308 12.29 -5.80 4.82
N TRP A 309 11.63 -6.96 4.72
CA TRP A 309 10.83 -7.55 5.81
C TRP A 309 11.30 -8.92 6.29
N LEU A 310 12.08 -9.66 5.49
CA LEU A 310 12.54 -11.02 5.79
C LEU A 310 14.03 -11.24 5.48
N GLY A 311 14.80 -10.15 5.42
CA GLY A 311 16.21 -10.16 5.01
C GLY A 311 17.20 -10.62 6.09
N ASN A 312 16.81 -10.60 7.37
CA ASN A 312 17.69 -11.00 8.47
C ASN A 312 17.04 -12.00 9.45
N ALA A 313 17.86 -12.54 10.36
CA ALA A 313 17.44 -13.57 11.31
C ALA A 313 16.37 -13.09 12.32
N MET A 314 16.42 -11.83 12.76
CA MET A 314 15.44 -11.24 13.68
C MET A 314 14.06 -11.17 13.04
N GLN A 315 14.01 -10.65 11.82
CA GLN A 315 12.78 -10.58 11.01
C GLN A 315 12.16 -11.96 10.78
N GLN A 316 12.99 -12.93 10.38
CA GLN A 316 12.54 -14.30 10.13
C GLN A 316 12.07 -15.00 11.41
N ASP A 317 12.72 -14.74 12.55
CA ASP A 317 12.29 -15.27 13.83
C ASP A 317 10.95 -14.67 14.29
N ALA A 318 10.82 -13.34 14.25
CA ALA A 318 9.60 -12.63 14.61
C ALA A 318 8.40 -13.09 13.76
N ALA A 319 8.57 -13.21 12.44
CA ALA A 319 7.53 -13.67 11.55
C ALA A 319 7.13 -15.13 11.83
N ARG A 320 8.11 -16.04 11.97
CA ARG A 320 7.81 -17.45 12.29
C ARG A 320 7.12 -17.60 13.64
N SER A 321 7.55 -16.84 14.64
CA SER A 321 6.94 -16.83 15.97
C SER A 321 5.49 -16.36 15.91
N LEU A 322 5.22 -15.23 15.25
CA LEU A 322 3.86 -14.70 15.10
C LEU A 322 2.93 -15.67 14.37
N TYR A 323 3.30 -16.10 13.16
CA TYR A 323 2.44 -16.95 12.34
C TYR A 323 2.31 -18.36 12.92
N GLY A 324 3.31 -18.83 13.68
CA GLY A 324 3.24 -20.07 14.45
C GLY A 324 2.13 -20.09 15.51
N LEU A 325 1.68 -18.92 15.97
CA LEU A 325 0.56 -18.81 16.92
C LEU A 325 -0.81 -19.07 16.30
N GLU A 326 -0.96 -19.10 14.96
CA GLU A 326 -2.27 -19.16 14.28
C GLU A 326 -3.19 -20.24 14.87
N SER A 327 -2.66 -21.46 15.02
CA SER A 327 -3.46 -22.59 15.50
C SER A 327 -3.95 -22.40 16.94
N ALA A 328 -3.13 -21.83 17.81
CA ALA A 328 -3.49 -21.57 19.20
C ALA A 328 -4.49 -20.42 19.31
N VAL A 329 -4.25 -19.31 18.60
CA VAL A 329 -5.17 -18.16 18.53
C VAL A 329 -6.55 -18.61 18.06
N ARG A 330 -6.64 -19.38 16.96
CA ARG A 330 -7.93 -19.86 16.44
C ARG A 330 -8.66 -20.80 17.41
N ARG A 331 -7.94 -21.65 18.15
CA ARG A 331 -8.54 -22.55 19.15
C ARG A 331 -9.17 -21.80 20.31
N ARG A 332 -8.64 -20.62 20.65
CA ARG A 332 -9.16 -19.79 21.75
C ARG A 332 -10.55 -19.22 21.51
N LYS A 333 -10.98 -19.10 20.24
CA LYS A 333 -12.28 -18.54 19.84
C LYS A 333 -12.58 -17.23 20.59
N ASP A 334 -11.56 -16.37 20.62
CA ASP A 334 -11.62 -15.08 21.29
C ASP A 334 -11.35 -14.00 20.25
N GLU A 335 -12.35 -13.16 20.02
CA GLU A 335 -12.28 -12.14 18.96
C GLU A 335 -11.25 -11.06 19.27
N GLY A 336 -11.07 -10.71 20.56
CA GLY A 336 -10.07 -9.74 20.98
C GLY A 336 -8.66 -10.24 20.69
N ILE A 337 -8.33 -11.44 21.16
CA ILE A 337 -7.02 -12.06 20.90
C ILE A 337 -6.79 -12.24 19.39
N PHE A 338 -7.81 -12.65 18.64
CA PHE A 338 -7.70 -12.83 17.19
C PHE A 338 -7.43 -11.51 16.46
N LYS A 339 -8.06 -10.41 16.91
CA LYS A 339 -7.81 -9.06 16.39
C LYS A 339 -6.40 -8.58 16.73
N THR A 340 -5.95 -8.78 17.97
CA THR A 340 -4.58 -8.44 18.40
C THR A 340 -3.54 -9.20 17.58
N TRP A 341 -3.72 -10.51 17.39
CA TRP A 341 -2.83 -11.32 16.55
C TRP A 341 -2.78 -10.84 15.10
N ARG A 342 -3.89 -10.34 14.55
CA ARG A 342 -3.94 -9.75 13.20
C ARG A 342 -3.26 -8.40 13.12
N MET A 343 -3.47 -7.51 14.11
CA MET A 343 -2.78 -6.23 14.19
C MET A 343 -1.26 -6.42 14.17
N LEU A 344 -0.76 -7.39 14.94
CA LEU A 344 0.68 -7.69 14.99
C LEU A 344 1.25 -8.22 13.66
N GLN A 345 0.43 -8.61 12.69
CA GLN A 345 0.89 -9.07 11.36
C GLN A 345 1.23 -7.93 10.39
N THR A 346 0.95 -6.69 10.76
CA THR A 346 1.24 -5.50 9.94
C THR A 346 2.72 -5.51 9.53
N SER A 347 3.00 -5.37 8.23
CA SER A 347 4.35 -5.52 7.66
C SER A 347 5.39 -4.61 8.30
N ASP A 348 4.98 -3.41 8.70
CA ASP A 348 5.80 -2.35 9.28
C ASP A 348 6.58 -2.84 10.50
N HIS A 349 6.00 -3.73 11.31
CA HIS A 349 6.69 -4.28 12.47
C HIS A 349 7.96 -5.05 12.08
N PHE A 350 7.91 -5.80 10.97
CA PHE A 350 9.08 -6.49 10.45
C PHE A 350 10.04 -5.52 9.75
N TYR A 351 9.51 -4.48 9.09
CA TYR A 351 10.31 -3.44 8.46
C TYR A 351 11.17 -2.69 9.49
N TYR A 352 10.62 -2.39 10.67
CA TYR A 352 11.36 -1.76 11.77
C TYR A 352 12.53 -2.59 12.28
N MET A 353 12.57 -3.90 11.98
CA MET A 353 13.67 -4.81 12.33
C MET A 353 14.71 -4.96 11.19
N CYS A 354 14.58 -4.20 10.10
CA CYS A 354 15.52 -4.25 8.97
C CYS A 354 16.88 -3.64 9.36
N THR A 355 17.97 -4.35 9.04
CA THR A 355 19.34 -3.94 9.39
C THR A 355 20.11 -3.30 8.24
N LYS A 356 19.62 -3.38 7.01
CA LYS A 356 20.33 -2.89 5.81
C LYS A 356 20.68 -1.42 5.89
N TRP A 357 19.75 -0.62 6.39
CA TRP A 357 19.82 0.83 6.37
C TRP A 357 20.33 1.43 7.67
N PHE A 358 20.71 0.58 8.64
CA PHE A 358 21.32 1.03 9.89
C PHE A 358 22.71 1.67 9.65
N SER A 359 23.36 1.38 8.52
CA SER A 359 24.58 2.06 8.07
C SER A 359 24.33 3.38 7.32
N ASP A 360 23.14 3.59 6.76
CA ASP A 360 22.89 4.63 5.74
C ASP A 360 22.08 5.84 6.26
N GLY A 361 21.83 5.91 7.57
CA GLY A 361 21.67 7.16 8.34
C GLY A 361 20.39 7.99 8.16
N ASP A 362 19.87 8.20 6.95
CA ASP A 362 19.06 9.40 6.68
C ASP A 362 17.58 9.19 6.33
N VAL A 363 17.14 8.03 5.83
CA VAL A 363 15.73 7.86 5.39
C VAL A 363 14.88 7.06 6.40
N HIS A 364 15.48 6.11 7.13
CA HIS A 364 14.73 5.16 7.98
C HIS A 364 14.54 5.60 9.44
N ARG A 365 15.29 6.61 9.91
CA ARG A 365 15.03 7.24 11.22
C ARG A 365 13.68 7.95 11.27
N TYR A 366 13.13 8.35 10.12
CA TYR A 366 11.85 9.06 10.07
C TYR A 366 10.65 8.13 10.36
N PHE A 367 10.74 6.85 9.98
CA PHE A 367 9.61 5.91 10.03
C PHE A 367 9.68 4.87 11.15
N ASN A 368 10.87 4.57 11.68
CA ASN A 368 11.02 3.59 12.76
C ASN A 368 10.79 4.26 14.13
N PRO A 369 9.80 3.85 14.93
CA PRO A 369 9.57 4.41 16.27
C PRO A 369 10.60 3.94 17.32
N PHE A 370 11.50 3.03 16.97
CA PHE A 370 12.54 2.46 17.83
C PHE A 370 13.93 3.04 17.53
N GLU A 371 14.83 3.07 18.52
CA GLU A 371 16.17 3.65 18.34
C GLU A 371 17.07 2.76 17.46
N SER A 372 16.77 1.46 17.41
CA SER A 372 17.46 0.52 16.55
C SER A 372 16.57 -0.66 16.12
N PRO A 373 16.95 -1.38 15.05
CA PRO A 373 16.27 -2.62 14.67
C PRO A 373 16.25 -3.69 15.77
N TYR A 374 17.26 -3.68 16.65
CA TYR A 374 17.34 -4.61 17.78
C TYR A 374 16.32 -4.29 18.87
N GLU A 375 16.08 -3.00 19.14
CA GLU A 375 15.02 -2.59 20.06
C GLU A 375 13.63 -2.95 19.52
N ALA A 376 13.39 -2.70 18.23
CA ALA A 376 12.14 -3.08 17.59
C ALA A 376 11.87 -4.58 17.74
N TYR A 377 12.90 -5.41 17.50
CA TYR A 377 12.83 -6.86 17.67
C TYR A 377 12.56 -7.26 19.12
N ILE A 378 13.32 -6.76 20.10
CA ILE A 378 13.13 -7.09 21.52
C ILE A 378 11.73 -6.71 21.99
N ASN A 379 11.27 -5.50 21.65
CA ASN A 379 9.93 -5.02 21.99
C ASN A 379 8.85 -5.95 21.43
N TYR A 380 8.95 -6.28 20.15
CA TYR A 380 7.99 -7.14 19.46
C TYR A 380 7.98 -8.56 20.02
N MET A 381 9.15 -9.13 20.33
CA MET A 381 9.24 -10.48 20.89
C MET A 381 8.70 -10.56 22.32
N ASN A 382 8.86 -9.53 23.15
CA ASN A 382 8.21 -9.48 24.46
C ASN A 382 6.67 -9.48 24.33
N ILE A 383 6.13 -8.72 23.37
CA ILE A 383 4.69 -8.72 23.06
C ILE A 383 4.22 -10.11 22.60
N LEU A 384 4.98 -10.77 21.71
CA LEU A 384 4.65 -12.12 21.27
C LEU A 384 4.71 -13.15 22.41
N ASP A 385 5.65 -13.00 23.35
CA ASP A 385 5.72 -13.86 24.52
C ASP A 385 4.50 -13.68 25.41
N ASP A 386 4.10 -12.44 25.73
CA ASP A 386 2.87 -12.17 26.48
C ASP A 386 1.63 -12.75 25.78
N LEU A 387 1.49 -12.50 24.47
CA LEU A 387 0.39 -13.08 23.70
C LEU A 387 0.40 -14.61 23.76
N SER A 388 1.56 -15.24 23.59
CA SER A 388 1.74 -16.69 23.67
C SER A 388 1.37 -17.25 25.06
N GLN A 389 1.74 -16.57 26.13
CA GLN A 389 1.35 -16.93 27.49
C GLN A 389 -0.16 -16.78 27.71
N SER A 390 -0.75 -15.68 27.25
CA SER A 390 -2.19 -15.44 27.34
C SER A 390 -3.00 -16.56 26.68
N LEU A 391 -2.49 -17.14 25.58
CA LEU A 391 -3.11 -18.27 24.85
C LEU A 391 -3.12 -19.58 25.65
N LYS A 392 -2.21 -19.76 26.62
CA LYS A 392 -2.10 -20.98 27.44
C LYS A 392 -2.98 -20.95 28.69
N GLN A 393 -3.34 -19.76 29.17
CA GLN A 393 -4.22 -19.61 30.33
C GLN A 393 -5.64 -20.10 30.00
N LYS A 394 -6.28 -20.89 30.88
CA LYS A 394 -7.67 -21.32 30.67
C LYS A 394 -8.60 -20.10 30.78
N LYS A 395 -9.65 -20.03 29.96
CA LYS A 395 -10.77 -19.11 30.22
C LYS A 395 -11.32 -19.48 31.59
N GLU A 396 -11.26 -18.55 32.54
CA GLU A 396 -11.95 -18.66 33.84
C GLU A 396 -13.46 -18.75 33.65
#